data_AF-A0A9Q0ETB1-F1
#
_entry.id   AF-A0A9Q0ETB1-F1
#
_cell.length_a   1.000
_cell.length_b   1.000
_cell.length_c   1.000
_cell.angle_alpha   90.00
_cell.angle_beta   90.00
_cell.angle_gamma   90.00
#
_symmetry.space_group_name_H-M   'P 1'
#
loop_
_entity.id
_entity.type
_entity.pdbx_description
1 polymer ?
#
loop_
_entity_poly.entity_id
_entity_poly.type
_entity_poly.pdbx_seq_one_letter_code
_entity_poly.pdbx_strand_id
1 'polypeptide(L)'
;MPERISVSDFVHLTNEDLASPGSSAFQSKMSDCRNTVSAVEEVSHVENKEQYTEVLESLGNSHLTQDNNEVSTGFLNLAVFTREVTALFKNLVQNLNNIMAFPLENVLKTETREGRLELKKQMEKSWKEYDMKM
;
A
#
# COMPACT_ATOMS: atom_id res chain seq x y z
N MET A 1 12.96 -7.17 0.61
CA MET A 1 13.00 -5.84 1.24
C MET A 1 12.27 -4.88 0.32
N PRO A 2 11.38 -4.00 0.81
CA PRO A 2 10.70 -3.05 -0.07
C PRO A 2 11.71 -2.09 -0.71
N GLU A 3 11.67 -1.93 -2.02
CA GLU A 3 12.48 -0.92 -2.70
C GLU A 3 11.96 0.48 -2.33
N ARG A 4 12.85 1.34 -1.83
CA ARG A 4 12.52 2.72 -1.47
C ARG A 4 12.82 3.62 -2.68
N ILE A 5 11.85 4.43 -3.09
CA ILE A 5 12.07 5.51 -4.07
C ILE A 5 12.47 6.78 -3.32
N SER A 6 13.65 7.33 -3.60
CA SER A 6 14.07 8.61 -3.03
C SER A 6 13.43 9.77 -3.79
N VAL A 7 13.42 10.97 -3.19
CA VAL A 7 12.96 12.20 -3.88
C VAL A 7 13.79 12.46 -5.14
N SER A 8 15.08 12.14 -5.11
CA SER A 8 15.96 12.24 -6.29
C SER A 8 15.54 11.26 -7.38
N ASP A 9 15.17 10.03 -7.01
CA ASP A 9 14.69 9.03 -7.97
C ASP A 9 13.37 9.46 -8.59
N PHE A 10 12.44 9.99 -7.79
CA PHE A 10 11.18 10.53 -8.28
C PHE A 10 11.42 11.62 -9.33
N VAL A 11 12.22 12.65 -9.00
CA VAL A 11 12.52 13.76 -9.93
C VAL A 11 13.23 13.27 -11.19
N HIS A 12 14.11 12.28 -11.07
CA HIS A 12 14.80 11.68 -12.21
C HIS A 12 13.82 10.96 -13.14
N LEU A 13 12.98 10.09 -12.59
CA LEU A 13 11.96 9.34 -13.34
C LEU A 13 10.96 10.28 -14.02
N THR A 14 10.52 11.36 -13.34
CA THR A 14 9.62 12.35 -13.95
C THR A 14 10.27 13.08 -15.12
N ASN A 15 11.57 13.40 -15.04
CA ASN A 15 12.30 14.04 -16.15
C ASN A 15 12.53 13.07 -17.32
N GLU A 16 12.80 11.80 -17.02
CA GLU A 16 12.99 10.75 -18.03
C GLU A 16 11.66 10.48 -18.78
N ASP A 17 10.54 10.47 -18.07
CA ASP A 17 9.20 10.33 -18.65
C ASP A 17 8.80 11.54 -19.51
N LEU A 18 9.16 12.75 -19.10
CA LEU A 18 8.96 13.96 -19.91
C LEU A 18 9.78 13.91 -21.21
N ALA A 19 10.98 13.30 -21.17
CA ALA A 19 11.85 13.13 -22.33
C ALA A 19 11.44 11.95 -23.23
N SER A 20 10.82 10.90 -22.68
CA SER A 20 10.40 9.68 -23.39
C SER A 20 9.06 9.14 -22.87
N PRO A 21 7.92 9.70 -23.34
CA PRO A 21 6.59 9.34 -22.84
C PRO A 21 6.16 7.87 -23.08
N GLY A 22 6.86 7.15 -23.96
CA GLY A 22 6.54 5.77 -24.33
C GLY A 22 7.21 4.69 -23.49
N SER A 23 8.18 5.04 -22.62
CA SER A 23 9.00 4.09 -21.86
C SER A 23 9.01 4.40 -20.35
N SER A 24 7.85 4.76 -19.79
CA SER A 24 7.77 5.21 -18.41
C SER A 24 8.09 4.09 -17.40
N ALA A 25 9.20 4.23 -16.69
CA ALA A 25 9.57 3.36 -15.56
C ALA A 25 8.82 3.75 -14.27
N PHE A 26 8.19 4.92 -14.25
CA PHE A 26 7.41 5.43 -13.12
C PHE A 26 6.22 4.52 -12.78
N GLN A 27 5.49 4.04 -13.79
CA GLN A 27 4.35 3.14 -13.57
C GLN A 27 4.76 1.83 -12.90
N SER A 28 5.91 1.26 -13.28
CA SER A 28 6.43 0.03 -12.69
C SER A 28 6.79 0.25 -11.21
N LYS A 29 7.57 1.29 -10.89
CA LYS A 29 7.96 1.59 -9.50
C LYS A 29 6.77 1.92 -8.59
N MET A 30 5.75 2.60 -9.10
CA MET A 30 4.52 2.85 -8.34
C MET A 30 3.69 1.58 -8.15
N SER A 31 3.75 0.63 -9.09
CA SER A 31 3.19 -0.70 -8.90
C SER A 31 3.89 -1.46 -7.77
N ASP A 32 5.21 -1.37 -7.69
CA ASP A 32 5.99 -1.99 -6.61
C ASP A 32 5.69 -1.37 -5.24
N CYS A 33 5.47 -0.05 -5.19
CA CYS A 33 5.02 0.63 -3.99
C CYS A 33 3.65 0.13 -3.51
N ARG A 34 2.68 -0.06 -4.42
CA ARG A 34 1.37 -0.66 -4.06
C ARG A 34 1.52 -2.09 -3.57
N ASN A 35 2.27 -2.92 -4.31
CA ASN A 35 2.48 -4.32 -3.95
C ASN A 35 3.10 -4.46 -2.55
N THR A 36 4.02 -3.56 -2.20
CA THR A 36 4.59 -3.47 -0.85
C THR A 36 3.52 -3.18 0.19
N VAL A 37 2.64 -2.20 -0.04
CA VAL A 37 1.56 -1.85 0.91
C VAL A 37 0.60 -3.02 1.09
N SER A 38 0.18 -3.68 0.01
CA SER A 38 -0.68 -4.85 0.07
C SER A 38 -0.02 -6.05 0.77
N ALA A 39 1.29 -6.26 0.57
CA ALA A 39 2.01 -7.31 1.29
C ALA A 39 2.08 -7.02 2.81
N VAL A 40 2.20 -5.75 3.21
CA VAL A 40 2.15 -5.36 4.62
C VAL A 40 0.74 -5.57 5.22
N GLU A 41 -0.32 -5.33 4.43
CA GLU A 41 -1.70 -5.66 4.81
C GLU A 41 -1.89 -7.17 5.01
N GLU A 42 -1.35 -7.99 4.12
CA GLU A 42 -1.52 -9.44 4.15
C GLU A 42 -0.81 -10.07 5.37
N VAL A 43 0.40 -9.61 5.69
CA VAL A 43 1.12 -10.04 6.92
C VAL A 43 0.37 -9.61 8.19
N SER A 44 -0.50 -8.61 8.10
CA SER A 44 -1.31 -8.12 9.22
C SER A 44 -2.61 -8.91 9.45
N HIS A 45 -2.85 -10.01 8.73
CA HIS A 45 -4.12 -10.76 8.70
C HIS A 45 -4.76 -10.88 10.09
N VAL A 46 -5.92 -10.23 10.21
CA VAL A 46 -6.57 -9.86 11.46
C VAL A 46 -7.14 -11.09 12.20
N GLU A 47 -7.51 -12.15 11.48
CA GLU A 47 -8.10 -13.36 12.06
C GLU A 47 -7.12 -14.15 12.95
N ASN A 48 -5.84 -14.24 12.58
CA ASN A 48 -4.82 -14.91 13.42
C ASN A 48 -4.53 -14.11 14.70
N LYS A 49 -4.71 -12.79 14.67
CA LYS A 49 -4.43 -11.90 15.80
C LYS A 49 -5.54 -11.88 16.85
N GLU A 50 -6.80 -11.95 16.43
CA GLU A 50 -7.93 -12.01 17.35
C GLU A 50 -7.91 -13.32 18.13
N GLN A 51 -7.71 -14.46 17.45
CA GLN A 51 -7.53 -15.75 18.12
C GLN A 51 -6.35 -15.78 19.09
N TYR A 52 -5.20 -15.22 18.71
CA TYR A 52 -4.03 -15.16 19.60
C TYR A 52 -4.32 -14.35 20.87
N THR A 53 -5.00 -13.21 20.73
CA THR A 53 -5.38 -12.36 21.86
C THR A 53 -6.40 -13.06 22.77
N GLU A 54 -7.39 -13.73 22.20
CA GLU A 54 -8.37 -14.53 22.96
C GLU A 54 -7.71 -15.67 23.74
N VAL A 55 -6.73 -16.34 23.16
CA VAL A 55 -5.96 -17.40 23.86
C VAL A 55 -5.19 -16.81 25.05
N LEU A 56 -4.55 -15.65 24.88
CA LEU A 56 -3.86 -14.97 25.98
C LEU A 56 -4.82 -14.57 27.10
N GLU A 57 -6.01 -14.07 26.76
CA GLU A 57 -7.04 -13.72 27.75
C GLU A 57 -7.57 -14.94 28.49
N SER A 58 -7.82 -16.04 27.77
CA SER A 58 -8.26 -17.31 28.37
C SER A 58 -7.22 -17.86 29.36
N LEU A 59 -5.94 -17.85 28.98
CA LEU A 59 -4.82 -18.25 29.84
C LEU A 59 -4.70 -17.33 31.06
N GLY A 60 -4.81 -16.01 30.87
CA GLY A 60 -4.78 -15.03 31.94
C GLY A 60 -5.90 -15.22 32.96
N ASN A 61 -7.12 -15.46 32.49
CA ASN A 61 -8.30 -15.58 33.35
C ASN A 61 -8.36 -16.89 34.15
N SER A 62 -7.64 -17.94 33.74
CA SER A 62 -7.76 -19.27 34.35
C SER A 62 -7.29 -19.39 35.80
N HIS A 63 -6.34 -18.54 36.25
CA HIS A 63 -5.73 -18.62 37.60
C HIS A 63 -5.71 -17.29 38.37
N LEU A 64 -6.57 -16.34 37.99
CA LEU A 64 -6.55 -14.98 38.54
C LEU A 64 -6.84 -14.89 40.05
N THR A 65 -7.55 -15.88 40.59
CA THR A 65 -8.01 -15.94 41.99
C THR A 65 -7.03 -16.63 42.94
N GLN A 66 -5.89 -17.11 42.45
CA GLN A 66 -4.87 -17.76 43.27
C GLN A 66 -3.85 -16.75 43.82
N ASP A 67 -3.23 -17.07 44.96
CA ASP A 67 -2.26 -16.24 45.69
C ASP A 67 -0.92 -16.00 44.94
N ASN A 68 -0.81 -16.50 43.69
CA ASN A 68 0.35 -16.38 42.80
C ASN A 68 -0.12 -16.08 41.35
N ASN A 69 -0.93 -15.04 41.17
CA ASN A 69 -1.52 -14.68 39.88
C ASN A 69 -0.62 -13.82 38.97
N GLU A 70 0.68 -13.67 39.28
CA GLU A 70 1.62 -12.88 38.49
C GLU A 70 1.70 -13.33 37.03
N VAL A 71 1.73 -14.65 36.80
CA VAL A 71 1.76 -15.25 35.45
C VAL A 71 0.46 -14.96 34.70
N SER A 72 -0.68 -15.10 35.37
CA SER A 72 -2.01 -14.77 34.83
C SER A 72 -2.10 -13.30 34.43
N THR A 73 -1.65 -12.41 35.31
CA THR A 73 -1.58 -10.97 35.04
C THR A 73 -0.62 -10.66 33.88
N GLY A 74 0.50 -11.40 33.79
CA GLY A 74 1.42 -11.34 32.66
C GLY A 74 0.76 -11.66 31.32
N PHE A 75 -0.07 -12.70 31.26
CA PHE A 75 -0.84 -13.03 30.05
C PHE A 75 -1.84 -11.93 29.67
N LEU A 76 -2.56 -11.36 30.64
CA LEU A 76 -3.50 -10.26 30.38
C LEU A 76 -2.78 -9.00 29.88
N ASN A 77 -1.65 -8.63 30.50
CA ASN A 77 -0.84 -7.50 30.05
C ASN A 77 -0.29 -7.73 28.64
N LEU A 78 0.12 -8.95 28.31
CA LEU A 78 0.57 -9.30 26.97
C LEU A 78 -0.58 -9.22 25.93
N ALA A 79 -1.80 -9.60 26.32
CA ALA A 79 -2.99 -9.46 25.48
C ALA A 79 -3.28 -7.98 25.17
N VAL A 80 -3.24 -7.12 26.19
CA VAL A 80 -3.41 -5.67 26.03
C VAL A 80 -2.33 -5.08 25.13
N PHE A 81 -1.06 -5.38 25.41
CA PHE A 81 0.08 -4.94 24.59
C PHE A 81 -0.08 -5.36 23.12
N THR A 82 -0.51 -6.60 22.88
CA THR A 82 -0.75 -7.13 21.53
C THR A 82 -1.86 -6.37 20.80
N ARG A 83 -2.95 -6.01 21.50
CA ARG A 83 -4.03 -5.17 20.93
C ARG A 83 -3.53 -3.78 20.57
N GLU A 84 -2.78 -3.13 21.46
CA GLU A 84 -2.25 -1.78 21.23
C GLU A 84 -1.29 -1.75 20.03
N VAL A 85 -0.33 -2.66 19.97
CA VAL A 85 0.59 -2.79 18.82
C VAL A 85 -0.19 -3.05 17.54
N THR A 86 -1.25 -3.86 17.60
CA THR A 86 -2.10 -4.12 16.44
C THR A 86 -2.87 -2.89 15.99
N ALA A 87 -3.41 -2.09 16.92
CA ALA A 87 -4.09 -0.85 16.59
C ALA A 87 -3.15 0.16 15.93
N LEU A 88 -1.92 0.30 16.44
CA LEU A 88 -0.88 1.14 15.85
C LEU A 88 -0.52 0.69 14.42
N PHE A 89 -0.38 -0.63 14.19
CA PHE A 89 -0.14 -1.17 12.86
C PHE A 89 -1.31 -0.92 11.89
N LYS A 90 -2.56 -1.14 12.33
CA LYS A 90 -3.75 -0.82 11.52
C LYS A 90 -3.76 0.67 11.13
N ASN A 91 -3.44 1.56 12.07
CA ASN A 91 -3.35 2.98 11.79
C ASN A 91 -2.25 3.33 10.77
N LEU A 92 -1.06 2.73 10.92
CA LEU A 92 0.05 2.92 9.98
C LEU A 92 -0.33 2.48 8.56
N VAL A 93 -0.90 1.28 8.42
CA VAL A 93 -1.35 0.74 7.14
C VAL A 93 -2.42 1.63 6.50
N GLN A 94 -3.41 2.06 7.28
CA GLN A 94 -4.44 2.98 6.81
C GLN A 94 -3.84 4.31 6.33
N ASN A 95 -2.86 4.87 7.05
CA ASN A 95 -2.18 6.09 6.65
C ASN A 95 -1.37 5.91 5.36
N LEU A 96 -0.66 4.79 5.21
CA LEU A 96 0.08 4.47 3.98
C LEU A 96 -0.88 4.35 2.78
N ASN A 97 -2.03 3.71 2.96
CA ASN A 97 -3.04 3.63 1.91
C ASN A 97 -3.59 5.00 1.52
N ASN A 98 -3.96 5.81 2.52
CA ASN A 98 -4.60 7.10 2.28
C ASN A 98 -3.64 8.14 1.69
N ILE A 99 -2.38 8.16 2.13
CA ILE A 99 -1.40 9.18 1.74
C ILE A 99 -0.64 8.78 0.47
N MET A 100 -0.34 7.49 0.29
CA MET A 100 0.43 7.02 -0.86
C MET A 100 -0.42 6.20 -1.84
N ALA A 101 -1.01 5.08 -1.41
CA ALA A 101 -1.59 4.13 -2.37
C ALA A 101 -2.75 4.74 -3.20
N PHE A 102 -3.69 5.43 -2.55
CA PHE A 102 -4.86 6.00 -3.21
C PHE A 102 -4.52 7.17 -4.16
N PRO A 103 -3.72 8.18 -3.75
CA PRO A 103 -3.28 9.23 -4.68
C PRO A 103 -2.49 8.68 -5.87
N LEU A 104 -1.60 7.71 -5.64
CA LEU A 104 -0.83 7.09 -6.72
C LEU A 104 -1.73 6.32 -7.70
N GLU A 105 -2.74 5.62 -7.22
CA GLU A 105 -3.71 4.95 -8.09
C GLU A 105 -4.47 5.94 -8.98
N ASN A 106 -4.87 7.09 -8.41
CA ASN A 106 -5.57 8.12 -9.15
C ASN A 106 -4.68 8.80 -10.20
N VAL A 107 -3.43 9.12 -9.86
CA VAL A 107 -2.44 9.71 -10.79
C VAL A 107 -2.16 8.74 -11.95
N LEU A 108 -1.88 7.48 -11.66
CA LEU A 108 -1.62 6.47 -12.69
C LEU A 108 -2.83 6.27 -13.63
N LYS A 109 -4.05 6.22 -13.08
CA LYS A 109 -5.28 6.11 -13.88
C LYS A 109 -5.51 7.33 -14.76
N THR A 110 -5.20 8.53 -14.27
CA THR A 110 -5.37 9.77 -15.05
C THR A 110 -4.33 9.89 -16.16
N GLU A 111 -3.05 9.67 -15.89
CA GLU A 111 -1.99 9.69 -16.91
C GLU A 111 -2.25 8.67 -18.02
N THR A 112 -2.62 7.44 -17.67
CA THR A 112 -2.89 6.39 -18.66
C THR A 112 -4.08 6.75 -19.55
N ARG A 113 -5.10 7.40 -18.97
CA ARG A 113 -6.28 7.86 -19.71
C ARG A 113 -5.95 9.03 -20.64
N GLU A 114 -5.19 10.02 -20.17
CA GLU A 114 -4.76 11.18 -20.95
C GLU A 114 -3.83 10.79 -22.10
N GLY A 115 -2.83 9.94 -21.83
CA GLY A 115 -1.94 9.41 -22.86
C GLY A 115 -2.70 8.66 -23.96
N ARG A 116 -3.73 7.87 -23.60
CA ARG A 116 -4.59 7.18 -24.57
C ARG A 116 -5.42 8.15 -25.43
N LEU A 117 -5.90 9.24 -24.83
CA LEU A 117 -6.67 10.27 -25.54
C LEU A 117 -5.82 11.02 -26.56
N GLU A 118 -4.59 11.37 -26.20
CA GLU A 118 -3.68 12.09 -27.10
C GLU A 118 -3.23 11.22 -28.27
N LEU A 119 -2.93 9.93 -28.03
CA LEU A 119 -2.61 8.97 -29.09
C LEU A 119 -3.78 8.79 -30.08
N LYS A 120 -5.01 8.72 -29.56
CA LYS A 120 -6.21 8.66 -30.39
C LYS A 120 -6.36 9.92 -31.25
N LYS A 121 -6.11 11.10 -30.69
CA LYS A 121 -6.17 12.38 -31.40
C LYS A 121 -5.10 12.48 -32.50
N GLN A 122 -3.89 12.00 -32.24
CA GLN A 122 -2.84 11.88 -33.26
C GLN A 122 -3.25 10.93 -34.38
N MET A 123 -3.81 9.75 -34.06
CA MET A 123 -4.32 8.82 -35.09
C MET A 123 -5.42 9.45 -35.96
N GLU A 124 -6.39 10.13 -35.36
CA GLU A 124 -7.46 10.82 -36.10
C GLU A 124 -6.92 11.94 -37.00
N LYS A 125 -5.90 12.68 -36.53
CA LYS A 125 -5.23 13.72 -37.33
C LYS A 125 -4.49 13.12 -38.51
N SER A 126 -3.66 12.10 -38.28
CA SER A 126 -2.90 11.41 -39.34
C SER A 126 -3.82 10.76 -40.37
N TRP A 127 -4.96 10.19 -39.93
CA TRP A 127 -5.97 9.65 -40.83
C TRP A 127 -6.59 10.71 -41.75
N LYS A 128 -6.97 11.87 -41.20
CA LYS A 128 -7.53 12.98 -41.99
C LYS A 128 -6.53 13.56 -42.98
N GLU A 129 -5.26 13.66 -42.58
CA GLU A 129 -4.19 14.12 -43.47
C GLU A 129 -3.90 13.12 -44.60
N TYR A 130 -4.06 11.82 -44.34
CA TYR A 130 -3.95 10.77 -45.35
C TYR A 130 -5.12 10.86 -46.35
N ASP A 131 -6.35 11.00 -45.86
CA ASP A 131 -7.56 11.09 -46.68
C ASP A 131 -7.57 12.36 -47.56
N MET A 132 -7.05 13.48 -47.05
CA MET A 132 -6.86 14.72 -47.83
C MET A 132 -5.81 14.62 -48.95
N LYS A 133 -4.92 13.63 -48.89
CA LYS A 133 -3.85 13.41 -49.88
C LYS A 133 -4.23 12.38 -50.95
N MET A 134 -5.39 11.74 -50.81
CA MET A 134 -6.03 10.87 -51.80
C MET A 134 -7.02 11.65 -52.64
#